data_AF-A0A418QPQ6-F1
#
_entry.id   AF-A0A418QPQ6-F1
#
_cell.length_a   1.000
_cell.length_b   1.000
_cell.length_c   1.000
_cell.angle_alpha   90.00
_cell.angle_beta   90.00
_cell.angle_gamma   90.00
#
_symmetry.space_group_name_H-M   'P 1'
#
loop_
_entity.id
_entity.type
_entity.pdbx_description
1 polymer ?
#
loop_
_entity_poly.entity_id
_entity_poly.type
_entity_poly.pdbx_seq_one_letter_code
_entity_poly.pdbx_strand_id
1 'polypeptide(L)'
;MARPGLVSGSTVSAAVAGFFAPRCPQHGRLTFSLSAMHRILLALLPFLTAASAAVPRPGSGPLPGTGGAPTAPVAVVVELFTSEGCSSCPAADAALRELEMAQSVSGVEVIALGQHVDYWNRLGWKDPFSSPAFTQRQRTYAEGFGTGSYTPQAVVNGRYELVGSRRQALAETIAKAAKAPRATVRLTRTAAGELAVHITDLPAGTAPTEVALALTETGLSSQVGRGENAGRLLRHAAVVRELRTLGSVAPDGTFSATVPLPLAPGWKTPNLRAVVLVQEKASRHIVGVAALPLSPPGGAGRN
;
A
#
# COMPACT_ATOMS: atom_id res chain seq x y z
N MET A 1 -25.62 -15.15 70.07
CA MET A 1 -25.31 -16.47 70.69
C MET A 1 -25.36 -17.53 69.61
N ALA A 2 -24.21 -17.95 69.09
CA ALA A 2 -24.03 -19.20 68.34
C ALA A 2 -22.52 -19.44 68.16
N ARG A 3 -22.13 -20.71 68.20
CA ARG A 3 -20.79 -21.26 68.44
C ARG A 3 -19.76 -21.02 67.31
N PRO A 4 -18.45 -21.01 67.61
CA PRO A 4 -17.39 -21.06 66.62
C PRO A 4 -16.76 -22.45 66.47
N GLY A 5 -16.10 -22.68 65.32
CA GLY A 5 -14.89 -23.50 65.23
C GLY A 5 -15.00 -24.85 64.51
N LEU A 6 -14.44 -24.93 63.30
CA LEU A 6 -13.35 -25.85 62.88
C LEU A 6 -13.39 -25.99 61.34
N VAL A 7 -12.36 -25.50 60.64
CA VAL A 7 -11.85 -26.18 59.44
C VAL A 7 -10.33 -26.04 59.39
N SER A 8 -9.71 -27.19 59.19
CA SER A 8 -8.30 -27.54 59.26
C SER A 8 -7.44 -26.88 58.17
N GLY A 9 -6.23 -26.47 58.56
CA GLY A 9 -5.16 -26.07 57.65
C GLY A 9 -4.48 -27.27 57.01
N SER A 10 -4.19 -27.19 55.72
CA SER A 10 -3.30 -28.12 55.02
C SER A 10 -2.16 -27.31 54.40
N THR A 11 -0.96 -27.56 54.94
CA THR A 11 0.33 -27.08 54.49
C THR A 11 0.74 -27.79 53.20
N VAL A 12 0.97 -27.02 52.13
CA VAL A 12 1.56 -27.54 50.89
C VAL A 12 3.05 -27.23 50.91
N SER A 13 3.84 -28.30 50.89
CA SER A 13 5.30 -28.32 50.84
C SER A 13 5.81 -27.89 49.46
N ALA A 14 6.64 -26.85 49.40
CA ALA A 14 7.29 -26.39 48.18
C ALA A 14 8.64 -27.10 48.02
N ALA A 15 8.72 -28.05 47.07
CA ALA A 15 9.96 -28.66 46.65
C ALA A 15 10.67 -27.77 45.61
N VAL A 16 11.87 -27.33 45.96
CA VAL A 16 12.80 -26.56 45.12
C VAL A 16 13.51 -27.51 44.17
N ALA A 17 13.23 -27.42 42.87
CA ALA A 17 14.00 -28.09 41.82
C ALA A 17 14.88 -27.06 41.11
N GLY A 18 16.18 -27.14 41.36
CA GLY A 18 17.20 -26.32 40.73
C GLY A 18 17.36 -26.68 39.25
N PHE A 19 17.19 -25.69 38.38
CA PHE A 19 17.48 -25.81 36.96
C PHE A 19 18.93 -25.40 36.68
N PHE A 20 19.70 -26.37 36.19
CA PHE A 20 21.03 -26.23 35.62
C PHE A 20 20.99 -25.38 34.35
N ALA A 21 21.83 -24.33 34.30
CA ALA A 21 22.11 -23.57 33.08
C ALA A 21 23.23 -24.26 32.25
N PRO A 22 23.10 -24.42 30.93
CA PRO A 22 24.18 -24.93 30.09
C PRO A 22 25.19 -23.84 29.74
N ARG A 23 26.48 -24.18 29.86
CA ARG A 23 27.64 -23.38 29.46
C ARG A 23 27.71 -23.27 27.93
N CYS A 24 27.92 -22.06 27.44
CA CYS A 24 28.17 -21.76 26.02
C CYS A 24 29.68 -21.83 25.73
N PRO A 25 30.14 -22.58 24.71
CA PRO A 25 31.56 -22.64 24.36
C PRO A 25 31.99 -21.42 23.52
N GLN A 26 33.16 -20.89 23.87
CA GLN A 26 33.85 -19.81 23.17
C GLN A 26 34.43 -20.32 21.84
N HIS A 27 34.12 -19.64 20.73
CA HIS A 27 34.79 -19.88 19.45
C HIS A 27 35.71 -18.71 19.07
N GLY A 28 36.93 -19.12 18.69
CA GLY A 28 38.13 -18.34 18.47
C GLY A 28 38.02 -17.19 17.47
N ARG A 29 38.72 -16.11 17.81
CA ARG A 29 39.16 -15.08 16.87
C ARG A 29 40.24 -15.67 15.97
N LEU A 30 39.96 -15.84 14.69
CA LEU A 30 40.98 -16.04 13.66
C LEU A 30 41.38 -14.67 13.11
N THR A 31 42.62 -14.28 13.40
CA THR A 31 43.30 -13.16 12.76
C THR A 31 44.06 -13.72 11.56
N PHE A 32 43.82 -13.17 10.37
CA PHE A 32 44.69 -13.37 9.23
C PHE A 32 45.29 -12.02 8.85
N SER A 33 46.55 -11.85 9.24
CA SER A 33 47.51 -10.92 8.67
C SER A 33 48.29 -11.69 7.62
N LEU A 34 48.46 -11.15 6.42
CA LEU A 34 49.71 -11.28 5.67
C LEU A 34 49.75 -10.33 4.47
N SER A 35 50.94 -9.78 4.34
CA SER A 35 51.38 -8.67 3.51
C SER A 35 51.78 -9.12 2.09
N ALA A 36 52.10 -8.10 1.28
CA ALA A 36 53.09 -8.09 0.20
C ALA A 36 52.61 -8.32 -1.25
N MET A 37 52.61 -7.20 -1.99
CA MET A 37 53.38 -6.92 -3.22
C MET A 37 53.81 -8.11 -4.07
N HIS A 38 53.61 -8.03 -5.39
CA HIS A 38 54.62 -8.27 -6.45
C HIS A 38 54.01 -7.87 -7.82
N ARG A 39 54.47 -6.78 -8.42
CA ARG A 39 55.47 -6.70 -9.51
C ARG A 39 54.89 -6.79 -10.92
N ILE A 40 55.02 -5.64 -11.57
CA ILE A 40 54.90 -5.31 -13.00
C ILE A 40 55.71 -6.30 -13.85
N LEU A 41 55.11 -6.77 -14.95
CA LEU A 41 55.85 -7.37 -16.06
C LEU A 41 55.31 -6.83 -17.39
N LEU A 42 56.13 -6.02 -18.06
CA LEU A 42 55.98 -5.65 -19.47
C LEU A 42 56.23 -6.90 -20.33
N ALA A 43 55.37 -7.14 -21.32
CA ALA A 43 55.69 -7.99 -22.45
C ALA A 43 55.36 -7.27 -23.76
N LEU A 44 56.42 -7.03 -24.54
CA LEU A 44 56.43 -6.46 -25.88
C LEU A 44 55.78 -7.42 -26.88
N LEU A 45 54.89 -6.89 -27.73
CA LEU A 45 54.35 -7.59 -28.90
C LEU A 45 54.64 -6.76 -30.16
N PRO A 46 55.10 -7.39 -31.25
CA PRO A 46 55.51 -6.69 -32.46
C PRO A 46 54.31 -6.22 -33.30
N PHE A 47 54.46 -5.04 -33.89
CA PHE A 47 53.57 -4.48 -34.90
C PHE A 47 53.51 -5.40 -36.14
N LEU A 48 52.33 -5.96 -36.43
CA LEU A 48 51.97 -6.46 -37.75
C LEU A 48 50.99 -5.46 -38.40
N THR A 49 51.49 -4.68 -39.35
CA THR A 49 50.68 -3.85 -40.24
C THR A 49 50.06 -4.72 -41.33
N ALA A 50 48.81 -5.11 -41.16
CA ALA A 50 47.99 -5.68 -42.24
C ALA A 50 47.16 -4.56 -42.88
N ALA A 51 47.54 -4.16 -44.10
CA ALA A 51 46.75 -3.28 -44.95
C ALA A 51 45.52 -4.07 -45.45
N SER A 52 44.36 -3.83 -44.83
CA SER A 52 43.09 -4.39 -45.28
C SER A 52 42.32 -3.34 -46.06
N ALA A 53 42.18 -3.57 -47.36
CA ALA A 53 41.40 -2.74 -48.26
C ALA A 53 39.92 -2.73 -47.81
N ALA A 54 39.38 -1.54 -47.59
CA ALA A 54 37.99 -1.35 -47.23
C ALA A 54 37.09 -1.65 -48.43
N VAL A 55 36.41 -2.79 -48.40
CA VAL A 55 35.26 -3.07 -49.27
C VAL A 55 34.05 -2.34 -48.66
N PRO A 56 33.34 -1.47 -49.41
CA PRO A 56 32.16 -0.79 -48.89
C PRO A 56 31.05 -1.83 -48.65
N ARG A 57 30.70 -2.05 -47.37
CA ARG A 57 29.51 -2.81 -47.01
C ARG A 57 28.26 -1.96 -47.33
N PRO A 58 27.25 -2.50 -48.02
CA PRO A 58 25.97 -1.82 -48.15
C PRO A 58 25.40 -1.60 -46.75
N GLY A 59 25.03 -0.35 -46.46
CA GLY A 59 24.50 0.05 -45.17
C GLY A 59 23.20 -0.68 -44.86
N SER A 60 23.25 -1.62 -43.92
CA SER A 60 22.08 -2.09 -43.21
C SER A 60 21.60 -0.95 -42.31
N GLY A 61 20.68 -0.15 -42.84
CA GLY A 61 19.94 0.83 -42.04
C GLY A 61 19.25 0.13 -40.86
N PRO A 62 19.08 0.81 -39.71
CA PRO A 62 18.35 0.24 -38.59
C PRO A 62 16.94 -0.10 -39.08
N LEU A 63 16.57 -1.37 -38.99
CA LEU A 63 15.16 -1.75 -39.12
C LEU A 63 14.38 -0.94 -38.08
N PRO A 64 13.23 -0.34 -38.44
CA PRO A 64 12.36 0.30 -37.46
C PRO A 64 11.93 -0.79 -36.47
N GLY A 65 12.54 -0.79 -35.29
CA GLY A 65 12.10 -1.60 -34.19
C GLY A 65 10.65 -1.22 -33.92
N THR A 66 9.76 -2.20 -34.01
CA THR A 66 8.37 -2.11 -33.55
C THR A 66 8.39 -1.99 -32.03
N GLY A 67 8.83 -0.82 -31.55
CA GLY A 67 8.71 -0.41 -30.16
C GLY A 67 7.23 -0.17 -29.92
N GLY A 68 6.51 -1.23 -29.54
CA GLY A 68 5.19 -1.10 -28.94
C GLY A 68 5.31 -0.08 -27.82
N ALA A 69 4.52 0.99 -27.89
CA ALA A 69 4.49 2.00 -26.84
C ALA A 69 4.35 1.28 -25.49
N PRO A 70 5.14 1.67 -24.46
CA PRO A 70 5.03 1.03 -23.16
C PRO A 70 3.57 1.08 -22.72
N THR A 71 2.98 -0.10 -22.52
CA THR A 71 1.58 -0.22 -22.09
C THR A 71 1.49 0.40 -20.71
N ALA A 72 0.56 1.34 -20.53
CA ALA A 72 0.36 1.99 -19.24
C ALA A 72 0.10 0.93 -18.14
N PRO A 73 0.66 1.11 -16.93
CA PRO A 73 0.45 0.17 -15.85
C PRO A 73 -1.04 0.08 -15.49
N VAL A 74 -1.46 -1.11 -15.07
CA VAL A 74 -2.83 -1.37 -14.63
C VAL A 74 -3.00 -0.85 -13.21
N ALA A 75 -3.91 0.10 -13.00
CA ALA A 75 -4.21 0.56 -11.66
C ALA A 75 -4.97 -0.50 -10.83
N VAL A 76 -4.48 -0.76 -9.62
CA VAL A 76 -5.10 -1.63 -8.61
C VAL A 76 -5.12 -0.89 -7.29
N VAL A 77 -6.30 -0.82 -6.68
CA VAL A 77 -6.47 -0.17 -5.38
C VAL A 77 -6.43 -1.18 -4.25
N VAL A 78 -5.74 -0.81 -3.18
CA VAL A 78 -5.71 -1.53 -1.92
C VAL A 78 -6.29 -0.65 -0.83
N GLU A 79 -7.44 -1.07 -0.30
CA GLU A 79 -8.06 -0.46 0.85
C GLU A 79 -7.57 -1.15 2.11
N LEU A 80 -6.73 -0.48 2.90
CA LEU A 80 -6.25 -0.98 4.18
C LEU A 80 -7.07 -0.39 5.31
N PHE A 81 -7.85 -1.23 5.98
CA PHE A 81 -8.52 -0.89 7.23
C PHE A 81 -7.56 -1.08 8.39
N THR A 82 -7.23 0.02 9.07
CA THR A 82 -6.18 0.13 10.10
C THR A 82 -6.65 0.98 11.28
N SER A 83 -5.85 1.04 12.35
CA SER A 83 -6.03 1.99 13.45
C SER A 83 -4.73 2.14 14.24
N GLU A 84 -4.45 3.35 14.72
CA GLU A 84 -3.38 3.61 15.68
C GLU A 84 -3.56 2.86 17.00
N GLY A 85 -4.80 2.52 17.36
CA GLY A 85 -5.11 1.74 18.58
C GLY A 85 -4.85 0.23 18.45
N CYS A 86 -4.58 -0.27 17.25
CA CYS A 86 -4.35 -1.68 16.94
C CYS A 86 -2.85 -1.99 16.87
N SER A 87 -2.33 -2.83 17.78
CA SER A 87 -0.89 -3.16 17.86
C SER A 87 -0.29 -3.82 16.62
N SER A 88 -1.09 -4.60 15.89
CA SER A 88 -0.65 -5.35 14.69
C SER A 88 -0.70 -4.51 13.40
N CYS A 89 -1.38 -3.38 13.44
CA CYS A 89 -1.62 -2.51 12.28
C CYS A 89 -0.36 -1.83 11.69
N PRO A 90 0.64 -1.38 12.49
CA PRO A 90 1.84 -0.74 11.95
C PRO A 90 2.61 -1.57 10.90
N ALA A 91 2.55 -2.89 10.99
CA ALA A 91 3.19 -3.77 10.00
C ALA A 91 2.45 -3.76 8.65
N ALA A 92 1.12 -3.63 8.66
CA ALA A 92 0.33 -3.52 7.44
C ALA A 92 0.46 -2.13 6.78
N ASP A 93 0.48 -1.07 7.58
CA ASP A 93 0.80 0.28 7.10
C ASP A 93 2.18 0.31 6.43
N ALA A 94 3.19 -0.29 7.05
CA ALA A 94 4.52 -0.41 6.43
C ALA A 94 4.48 -1.20 5.12
N ALA A 95 3.82 -2.36 5.10
CA ALA A 95 3.73 -3.19 3.90
C ALA A 95 3.04 -2.46 2.72
N LEU A 96 1.92 -1.78 2.96
CA LEU A 96 1.21 -1.07 1.90
C LEU A 96 1.99 0.17 1.43
N ARG A 97 2.62 0.93 2.34
CA ARG A 97 3.50 2.04 1.97
C ARG A 97 4.65 1.59 1.08
N GLU A 98 5.30 0.48 1.43
CA GLU A 98 6.40 -0.07 0.63
C GLU A 98 5.93 -0.44 -0.77
N LEU A 99 4.78 -1.11 -0.91
CA LEU A 99 4.22 -1.49 -2.21
C LEU A 99 3.84 -0.27 -3.06
N GLU A 100 3.22 0.75 -2.46
CA GLU A 100 2.85 1.99 -3.16
C GLU A 100 4.09 2.81 -3.54
N MET A 101 5.09 2.93 -2.67
CA MET A 101 6.29 3.72 -2.98
C MET A 101 7.19 3.03 -4.00
N ALA A 102 7.37 1.72 -3.87
CA ALA A 102 8.27 0.97 -4.74
C ALA A 102 7.63 0.60 -6.08
N GLN A 103 6.29 0.59 -6.16
CA GLN A 103 5.53 0.11 -7.33
C GLN A 103 6.06 -1.25 -7.81
N SER A 104 6.33 -2.15 -6.84
CA SER A 104 7.11 -3.36 -7.06
C SER A 104 6.33 -4.51 -7.70
N VAL A 105 5.04 -4.31 -8.01
CA VAL A 105 4.22 -5.29 -8.73
C VAL A 105 4.29 -4.98 -10.22
N SER A 106 4.95 -5.85 -10.98
CA SER A 106 5.23 -5.64 -12.41
C SER A 106 3.95 -5.33 -13.21
N GLY A 107 3.97 -4.23 -13.96
CA GLY A 107 2.86 -3.82 -14.84
C GLY A 107 1.63 -3.28 -14.10
N VAL A 108 1.74 -3.01 -12.78
CA VAL A 108 0.63 -2.54 -11.94
C VAL A 108 1.00 -1.22 -11.28
N GLU A 109 0.06 -0.28 -11.28
CA GLU A 109 0.10 0.89 -10.41
C GLU A 109 -0.68 0.55 -9.13
N VAL A 110 0.02 0.40 -8.01
CA VAL A 110 -0.58 0.21 -6.69
C VAL A 110 -1.04 1.56 -6.16
N ILE A 111 -2.34 1.66 -5.86
CA ILE A 111 -2.96 2.84 -5.26
C ILE A 111 -3.39 2.46 -3.84
N ALA A 112 -2.79 3.09 -2.82
CA ALA A 112 -3.12 2.80 -1.42
C ALA A 112 -4.24 3.71 -0.92
N LEU A 113 -5.16 3.13 -0.13
CA LEU A 113 -6.16 3.84 0.66
C LEU A 113 -6.11 3.36 2.11
N GLY A 114 -5.40 4.08 2.98
CA GLY A 114 -5.36 3.85 4.43
C GLY A 114 -6.61 4.41 5.11
N GLN A 115 -7.51 3.54 5.53
CA GLN A 115 -8.80 3.87 6.12
C GLN A 115 -8.82 3.52 7.60
N HIS A 116 -8.79 4.55 8.44
CA HIS A 116 -8.69 4.37 9.88
C HIS A 116 -10.07 4.11 10.49
N VAL A 117 -10.25 2.94 11.09
CA VAL A 117 -11.52 2.56 11.73
C VAL A 117 -11.58 3.11 13.16
N ASP A 118 -12.78 3.39 13.65
CA ASP A 118 -13.00 4.08 14.92
C ASP A 118 -13.27 3.16 16.12
N TYR A 119 -13.56 1.87 15.91
CA TYR A 119 -13.92 0.95 17.00
C TYR A 119 -12.77 0.61 17.97
N TRP A 120 -11.54 1.01 17.63
CA TRP A 120 -10.38 0.96 18.53
C TRP A 120 -10.29 2.17 19.48
N ASN A 121 -10.98 3.27 19.18
CA ASN A 121 -10.88 4.52 19.97
C ASN A 121 -11.33 4.37 21.42
N ARG A 122 -12.13 3.34 21.71
CA ARG A 122 -12.59 2.98 23.06
C ARG A 122 -11.46 2.51 24.00
N LEU A 123 -10.26 2.23 23.48
CA LEU A 123 -9.11 1.74 24.26
C LEU A 123 -8.19 2.86 24.80
N GLY A 124 -8.69 4.10 24.84
CA GLY A 124 -8.01 5.22 25.51
C GLY A 124 -7.09 6.07 24.63
N TRP A 125 -6.93 5.71 23.35
CA TRP A 125 -6.32 6.55 22.32
C TRP A 125 -7.33 6.75 21.19
N LYS A 126 -7.66 8.02 20.89
CA LYS A 126 -8.49 8.36 19.73
C LYS A 126 -7.56 8.61 18.54
N ASP A 127 -7.62 7.71 17.57
CA ASP A 127 -6.90 7.85 16.32
C ASP A 127 -7.39 9.12 15.57
N PRO A 128 -6.51 10.09 15.26
CA PRO A 128 -6.89 11.36 14.66
C PRO A 128 -7.41 11.23 13.22
N PHE A 129 -7.17 10.10 12.56
CA PHE A 129 -7.61 9.83 11.19
C PHE A 129 -8.85 8.93 11.15
N SER A 130 -9.27 8.41 12.30
CA SER A 130 -10.39 7.48 12.37
C SER A 130 -11.73 8.12 12.01
N SER A 131 -12.60 7.35 11.36
CA SER A 131 -13.95 7.77 11.02
C SER A 131 -14.96 6.62 11.09
N PRO A 132 -16.18 6.85 11.62
CA PRO A 132 -17.26 5.86 11.56
C PRO A 132 -17.62 5.48 10.12
N ALA A 133 -17.40 6.37 9.14
CA ALA A 133 -17.64 6.05 7.74
C ALA A 133 -16.71 4.93 7.22
N PHE A 134 -15.44 4.91 7.68
CA PHE A 134 -14.49 3.87 7.32
C PHE A 134 -14.80 2.55 8.02
N THR A 135 -15.23 2.60 9.30
CA THR A 135 -15.79 1.44 10.00
C THR A 135 -16.99 0.86 9.26
N GLN A 136 -17.92 1.71 8.82
CA GLN A 136 -19.11 1.25 8.09
C GLN A 136 -18.76 0.65 6.73
N ARG A 137 -17.82 1.26 6.00
CA ARG A 137 -17.32 0.71 4.73
C ARG A 137 -16.67 -0.66 4.93
N GLN A 138 -15.89 -0.85 6.00
CA GLN A 138 -15.34 -2.15 6.37
C GLN A 138 -16.44 -3.18 6.64
N ARG A 139 -17.49 -2.81 7.39
CA ARG A 139 -18.61 -3.70 7.69
C ARG A 139 -19.32 -4.18 6.43
N THR A 140 -19.55 -3.30 5.46
CA THR A 140 -20.12 -3.69 4.17
C THR A 140 -19.25 -4.71 3.44
N TYR A 141 -17.92 -4.55 3.46
CA TYR A 141 -17.03 -5.59 2.92
C TYR A 141 -17.12 -6.90 3.72
N ALA A 142 -17.09 -6.82 5.05
CA ALA A 142 -17.16 -7.98 5.91
C ALA A 142 -18.44 -8.81 5.66
N GLU A 143 -19.60 -8.15 5.52
CA GLU A 143 -20.86 -8.75 5.12
C GLU A 143 -20.76 -9.47 3.76
N GLY A 144 -20.22 -8.79 2.74
CA GLY A 144 -20.05 -9.36 1.40
C GLY A 144 -19.09 -10.56 1.35
N PHE A 145 -18.05 -10.56 2.18
CA PHE A 145 -17.10 -11.67 2.28
C PHE A 145 -17.55 -12.79 3.23
N GLY A 146 -18.64 -12.60 3.98
CA GLY A 146 -19.04 -13.53 5.05
C GLY A 146 -18.01 -13.61 6.18
N THR A 147 -17.29 -12.51 6.43
CA THR A 147 -16.27 -12.40 7.47
C THR A 147 -16.71 -11.41 8.55
N GLY A 148 -16.02 -11.40 9.69
CA GLY A 148 -16.15 -10.30 10.65
C GLY A 148 -15.22 -9.14 10.29
N SER A 149 -15.52 -7.93 10.78
CA SER A 149 -14.56 -6.82 10.69
C SER A 149 -13.34 -7.10 11.58
N TYR A 150 -12.14 -6.94 11.03
CA TYR A 150 -10.88 -7.13 11.75
C TYR A 150 -9.80 -6.16 11.25
N THR A 151 -8.76 -5.91 12.04
CA THR A 151 -7.62 -5.09 11.62
C THR A 151 -6.30 -5.79 11.92
N PRO A 152 -5.28 -5.65 11.05
CA PRO A 152 -5.32 -4.94 9.78
C PRO A 152 -5.92 -5.81 8.65
N GLN A 153 -6.98 -5.33 8.01
CA GLN A 153 -7.60 -5.97 6.84
C GLN A 153 -7.25 -5.16 5.59
N ALA A 154 -6.69 -5.82 4.57
CA ALA A 154 -6.55 -5.26 3.24
C ALA A 154 -7.67 -5.80 2.34
N VAL A 155 -8.26 -4.93 1.54
CA VAL A 155 -9.24 -5.28 0.50
C VAL A 155 -8.71 -4.79 -0.84
N VAL A 156 -8.50 -5.71 -1.79
CA VAL A 156 -7.92 -5.42 -3.11
C VAL A 156 -9.03 -5.37 -4.16
N ASN A 157 -9.17 -4.22 -4.84
CA ASN A 157 -10.24 -3.93 -5.80
C ASN A 157 -11.65 -4.29 -5.30
N GLY A 158 -11.90 -4.21 -3.99
CA GLY A 158 -13.16 -4.63 -3.38
C GLY A 158 -13.47 -6.14 -3.48
N ARG A 159 -12.58 -6.97 -4.04
CA ARG A 159 -12.86 -8.37 -4.44
C ARG A 159 -12.14 -9.43 -3.61
N TYR A 160 -10.99 -9.08 -3.06
CA TYR A 160 -10.17 -10.01 -2.29
C TYR A 160 -9.84 -9.37 -0.95
N GLU A 161 -9.98 -10.14 0.13
CA GLU A 161 -9.64 -9.69 1.48
C GLU A 161 -8.55 -10.58 2.07
N LEU A 162 -7.65 -9.98 2.85
CA LEU A 162 -6.57 -10.66 3.54
C LEU A 162 -5.99 -9.80 4.66
N VAL A 163 -5.20 -10.43 5.54
CA VAL A 163 -4.41 -9.71 6.55
C VAL A 163 -3.36 -8.83 5.87
N GLY A 164 -3.46 -7.51 6.05
CA GLY A 164 -2.66 -6.53 5.31
C GLY A 164 -1.16 -6.55 5.61
N SER A 165 -0.73 -7.15 6.73
CA SER A 165 0.68 -7.29 7.08
C SER A 165 1.40 -8.41 6.30
N ARG A 166 0.67 -9.27 5.58
CA ARG A 166 1.25 -10.34 4.75
C ARG A 166 1.71 -9.80 3.41
N ARG A 167 2.82 -9.05 3.40
CA ARG A 167 3.35 -8.32 2.23
C ARG A 167 3.40 -9.13 0.93
N GLN A 168 3.94 -10.35 0.97
CA GLN A 168 4.02 -11.20 -0.22
C GLN A 168 2.64 -11.60 -0.73
N ALA A 169 1.75 -12.08 0.15
CA ALA A 169 0.38 -12.44 -0.21
C ALA A 169 -0.41 -11.23 -0.75
N LEU A 170 -0.15 -10.03 -0.21
CA LEU A 170 -0.73 -8.79 -0.71
C LEU A 170 -0.25 -8.47 -2.13
N ALA A 171 1.05 -8.54 -2.40
CA ALA A 171 1.61 -8.35 -3.74
C ALA A 171 1.05 -9.37 -4.76
N GLU A 172 0.94 -10.64 -4.37
CA GLU A 172 0.36 -11.70 -5.21
C GLU A 172 -1.13 -11.45 -5.49
N THR A 173 -1.88 -10.99 -4.49
CA THR A 173 -3.31 -10.66 -4.63
C THR A 173 -3.52 -9.43 -5.52
N ILE A 174 -2.67 -8.42 -5.42
CA ILE A 174 -2.63 -7.26 -6.33
C ILE A 174 -2.39 -7.72 -7.77
N ALA A 175 -1.36 -8.55 -7.99
CA ALA A 175 -1.04 -9.08 -9.32
C ALA A 175 -2.17 -9.93 -9.91
N LYS A 176 -2.89 -10.68 -9.06
CA LYS A 176 -4.11 -11.41 -9.45
C LYS A 176 -5.22 -10.45 -9.85
N ALA A 177 -5.50 -9.44 -9.03
CA ALA A 177 -6.56 -8.45 -9.26
C ALA A 177 -6.34 -7.64 -10.55
N ALA A 178 -5.10 -7.37 -10.93
CA ALA A 178 -4.75 -6.66 -12.17
C ALA A 178 -5.20 -7.37 -13.45
N LYS A 179 -5.52 -8.66 -13.39
CA LYS A 179 -5.97 -9.45 -14.56
C LYS A 179 -7.46 -9.29 -14.87
N ALA A 180 -8.25 -8.74 -13.94
CA ALA A 180 -9.69 -8.58 -14.14
C ALA A 180 -10.00 -7.48 -15.18
N PRO A 181 -11.09 -7.60 -15.97
CA PRO A 181 -11.59 -6.51 -16.79
C PRO A 181 -11.86 -5.26 -15.96
N ARG A 182 -11.66 -4.08 -16.57
CA ARG A 182 -11.77 -2.79 -15.88
C ARG A 182 -12.31 -1.71 -16.81
N ALA A 183 -13.00 -0.73 -16.23
CA ALA A 183 -13.38 0.51 -16.88
C ALA A 183 -12.15 1.40 -17.10
N THR A 184 -12.21 2.22 -18.13
CA THR A 184 -11.28 3.33 -18.35
C THR A 184 -11.68 4.49 -17.45
N VAL A 185 -10.76 4.96 -16.60
CA VAL A 185 -10.97 6.13 -15.73
C VAL A 185 -9.93 7.18 -16.08
N ARG A 186 -10.38 8.33 -16.60
CA ARG A 186 -9.52 9.46 -16.96
C ARG A 186 -9.76 10.61 -15.99
N LEU A 187 -8.67 11.07 -15.38
CA LEU A 187 -8.67 12.20 -14.47
C LEU A 187 -7.78 13.31 -15.02
N THR A 188 -8.29 14.53 -15.01
CA THR A 188 -7.52 15.74 -15.36
C THR A 188 -7.86 16.87 -14.41
N ARG A 189 -6.97 17.86 -14.30
CA ARG A 189 -7.26 19.09 -13.57
C ARG A 189 -7.75 20.17 -14.54
N THR A 190 -8.87 20.83 -14.21
CA THR A 190 -9.36 21.97 -15.00
C THR A 190 -8.48 23.20 -14.76
N ALA A 191 -8.60 24.21 -15.61
CA ALA A 191 -7.91 25.50 -15.41
C ALA A 191 -8.33 26.18 -14.09
N ALA A 192 -9.56 25.93 -13.61
CA ALA A 192 -10.07 26.42 -12.33
C ALA A 192 -9.57 25.60 -11.13
N GLY A 193 -8.77 24.56 -11.35
CA GLY A 193 -8.20 23.71 -10.29
C GLY A 193 -9.10 22.57 -9.83
N GLU A 194 -10.26 22.39 -10.45
CA GLU A 194 -11.22 21.31 -10.18
C GLU A 194 -10.78 19.99 -10.79
N LEU A 195 -11.37 18.88 -10.33
CA LEU A 195 -11.14 17.56 -10.88
C LEU A 195 -12.17 17.27 -11.98
N ALA A 196 -11.71 17.09 -13.22
CA ALA A 196 -12.55 16.51 -14.27
C ALA A 196 -12.39 14.99 -14.27
N VAL A 197 -13.52 14.29 -14.21
CA VAL A 197 -13.63 12.84 -14.15
C VAL A 197 -14.38 12.37 -15.40
N HIS A 198 -13.78 11.44 -16.15
CA HIS A 198 -14.43 10.78 -17.27
C HIS A 198 -14.24 9.27 -17.18
N ILE A 199 -15.34 8.52 -17.28
CA ILE A 199 -15.36 7.06 -17.22
C ILE A 199 -15.99 6.52 -18.50
N THR A 200 -15.34 5.52 -19.09
CA THR A 200 -15.78 4.80 -20.28
C THR A 200 -15.43 3.31 -20.14
N ASP A 201 -15.85 2.50 -21.13
CA ASP A 201 -15.44 1.09 -21.27
C ASP A 201 -15.79 0.22 -20.04
N LEU A 202 -16.92 0.50 -19.39
CA LEU A 202 -17.40 -0.32 -18.28
C LEU A 202 -17.50 -1.80 -18.72
N PRO A 203 -16.91 -2.76 -17.98
CA PRO A 203 -16.95 -4.16 -18.39
C PRO A 203 -18.38 -4.69 -18.57
N ALA A 204 -18.59 -5.49 -19.60
CA ALA A 204 -19.89 -6.13 -19.85
C ALA A 204 -20.32 -6.97 -18.64
N GLY A 205 -21.60 -6.89 -18.27
CA GLY A 205 -22.16 -7.61 -17.13
C GLY A 205 -21.85 -7.00 -15.76
N THR A 206 -21.23 -5.81 -15.70
CA THR A 206 -21.04 -5.08 -14.44
C THR A 206 -22.38 -4.69 -13.80
N ALA A 207 -22.52 -4.91 -12.50
CA ALA A 207 -23.71 -4.55 -11.73
C ALA A 207 -23.89 -3.02 -11.63
N PRO A 208 -25.05 -2.50 -11.15
CA PRO A 208 -25.25 -1.07 -10.96
C PRO A 208 -24.10 -0.44 -10.16
N THR A 209 -23.48 0.58 -10.74
CA THR A 209 -22.18 1.11 -10.32
C THR A 209 -22.29 2.58 -9.94
N GLU A 210 -21.51 2.98 -8.95
CA GLU A 210 -21.32 4.36 -8.55
C GLU A 210 -19.85 4.78 -8.65
N VAL A 211 -19.66 6.09 -8.73
CA VAL A 211 -18.36 6.74 -8.78
C VAL A 211 -18.12 7.41 -7.43
N ALA A 212 -17.02 7.06 -6.78
CA ALA A 212 -16.59 7.66 -5.52
C ALA A 212 -15.24 8.36 -5.68
N LEU A 213 -15.05 9.44 -4.93
CA LEU A 213 -13.80 10.18 -4.82
C LEU A 213 -13.26 10.01 -3.41
N ALA A 214 -12.02 9.52 -3.32
CA ALA A 214 -11.21 9.54 -2.12
C ALA A 214 -10.12 10.61 -2.25
N LEU A 215 -9.98 11.46 -1.22
CA LEU A 215 -8.81 12.32 -1.08
C LEU A 215 -7.86 11.68 -0.09
N THR A 216 -6.64 11.38 -0.55
CA THR A 216 -5.60 10.73 0.27
C THR A 216 -4.49 11.70 0.60
N GLU A 217 -3.85 11.52 1.76
CA GLU A 217 -2.66 12.25 2.18
C GLU A 217 -1.55 11.28 2.59
N THR A 218 -0.42 11.34 1.90
CA THR A 218 0.77 10.53 2.20
C THR A 218 1.71 11.22 3.19
N GLY A 219 2.64 10.47 3.78
CA GLY A 219 3.68 11.02 4.65
C GLY A 219 3.17 11.49 6.02
N LEU A 220 1.98 11.05 6.43
CA LEU A 220 1.46 11.30 7.77
C LEU A 220 2.08 10.37 8.80
N SER A 221 2.26 10.91 10.00
CA SER A 221 2.75 10.19 11.16
C SER A 221 2.17 10.78 12.43
N SER A 222 1.98 9.95 13.46
CA SER A 222 1.47 10.39 14.76
C SER A 222 2.31 9.82 15.90
N GLN A 223 2.54 10.64 16.91
CA GLN A 223 3.07 10.17 18.19
C GLN A 223 1.91 9.64 19.04
N VAL A 224 1.85 8.32 19.22
CA VAL A 224 0.75 7.69 19.96
C VAL A 224 0.99 7.81 21.46
N GLY A 225 0.03 8.41 22.17
CA GLY A 225 0.16 8.71 23.59
C GLY A 225 -0.36 7.62 24.53
N ARG A 226 -1.26 6.73 24.07
CA ARG A 226 -1.96 5.74 24.90
C ARG A 226 -2.31 4.47 24.10
N GLY A 227 -2.81 3.44 24.79
CA GLY A 227 -3.21 2.18 24.18
C GLY A 227 -2.02 1.29 23.80
N GLU A 228 -2.27 0.28 22.98
CA GLU A 228 -1.29 -0.77 22.68
C GLU A 228 -0.03 -0.25 21.96
N ASN A 229 -0.12 0.89 21.28
CA ASN A 229 0.98 1.53 20.57
C ASN A 229 1.58 2.75 21.32
N ALA A 230 1.30 2.92 22.61
CA ALA A 230 1.80 4.03 23.40
C ALA A 230 3.32 4.21 23.29
N GLY A 231 3.77 5.46 23.14
CA GLY A 231 5.18 5.83 23.01
C GLY A 231 5.77 5.66 21.61
N ARG A 232 5.04 5.06 20.66
CA ARG A 232 5.53 4.83 19.30
C ARG A 232 5.19 6.01 18.37
N LEU A 233 6.12 6.35 17.49
CA LEU A 233 5.83 7.14 16.30
C LEU A 233 5.35 6.21 15.19
N LEU A 234 4.08 6.32 14.80
CA LEU A 234 3.50 5.52 13.73
C LEU A 234 3.55 6.29 12.41
N ARG A 235 3.82 5.58 11.31
CA ARG A 235 3.83 6.10 9.94
C ARG A 235 2.76 5.38 9.14
N HIS A 236 1.92 6.14 8.45
CA HIS A 236 0.67 5.63 7.88
C HIS A 236 0.78 5.43 6.38
N ALA A 237 0.07 4.42 5.86
CA ALA A 237 -0.25 4.36 4.43
C ALA A 237 -1.04 5.60 3.99
N ALA A 238 -1.22 5.82 2.68
CA ALA A 238 -1.91 7.00 2.15
C ALA A 238 -3.28 7.20 2.81
N VAL A 239 -3.36 8.09 3.81
CA VAL A 239 -4.52 8.20 4.70
C VAL A 239 -5.68 8.80 3.91
N VAL A 240 -6.81 8.12 3.88
CA VAL A 240 -8.04 8.68 3.31
C VAL A 240 -8.54 9.77 4.24
N ARG A 241 -8.46 11.02 3.78
CA ARG A 241 -8.94 12.21 4.49
C ARG A 241 -10.42 12.46 4.25
N GLU A 242 -10.89 12.06 3.08
CA GLU A 242 -12.29 12.19 2.68
C GLU A 242 -12.65 11.07 1.69
N LEU A 243 -13.87 10.55 1.79
CA LEU A 243 -14.47 9.64 0.82
C LEU A 243 -15.92 10.06 0.58
N ARG A 244 -16.28 10.37 -0.67
CA ARG A 244 -17.65 10.78 -1.04
C ARG A 244 -18.07 10.21 -2.39
N THR A 245 -19.36 9.98 -2.56
CA THR A 245 -19.95 9.56 -3.84
C THR A 245 -20.16 10.77 -4.75
N LEU A 246 -19.77 10.65 -6.02
CA LEU A 246 -19.94 11.67 -7.07
C LEU A 246 -21.20 11.44 -7.91
N GLY A 247 -21.64 10.19 -8.05
CA GLY A 247 -22.86 9.85 -8.78
C GLY A 247 -22.88 8.38 -9.23
N SER A 248 -23.86 8.05 -10.07
CA SER A 248 -23.99 6.70 -10.65
C SER A 248 -23.50 6.69 -12.10
N VAL A 249 -22.88 5.61 -12.52
CA VAL A 249 -22.55 5.40 -13.94
C VAL A 249 -23.85 5.22 -14.73
N ALA A 250 -23.95 5.86 -15.89
CA ALA A 250 -25.13 5.79 -16.74
C ALA A 250 -25.29 4.39 -17.38
N PRO A 251 -26.50 4.04 -17.87
CA PRO A 251 -26.75 2.73 -18.49
C PRO A 251 -25.86 2.43 -19.72
N ASP A 252 -25.34 3.46 -20.37
CA ASP A 252 -24.39 3.34 -21.50
C ASP A 252 -22.94 3.06 -21.05
N GLY A 253 -22.70 2.91 -19.74
CA GLY A 253 -21.39 2.65 -19.17
C GLY A 253 -20.51 3.89 -19.00
N THR A 254 -21.05 5.09 -19.18
CA THR A 254 -20.31 6.35 -19.08
C THR A 254 -20.62 7.15 -17.83
N PHE A 255 -19.65 7.97 -17.40
CA PHE A 255 -19.86 9.00 -16.39
C PHE A 255 -18.93 10.17 -16.65
N SER A 256 -19.42 11.41 -16.46
CA SER A 256 -18.62 12.62 -16.55
C SER A 256 -19.03 13.62 -15.49
N ALA A 257 -18.06 14.21 -14.80
CA ALA A 257 -18.30 15.26 -13.81
C ALA A 257 -17.09 16.19 -13.66
N THR A 258 -17.36 17.46 -13.36
CA THR A 258 -16.37 18.39 -12.82
C THR A 258 -16.64 18.55 -11.34
N VAL A 259 -15.62 18.27 -10.52
CA VAL A 259 -15.76 18.15 -9.06
C VAL A 259 -14.87 19.19 -8.38
N PRO A 260 -15.44 20.09 -7.57
CA PRO A 260 -14.64 20.99 -6.76
C PRO A 260 -13.84 20.22 -5.71
N LEU A 261 -12.62 20.67 -5.45
CA LEU A 261 -11.71 20.07 -4.47
C LEU A 261 -11.46 21.05 -3.30
N PRO A 262 -12.44 21.27 -2.41
CA PRO A 262 -12.19 22.04 -1.19
C PRO A 262 -11.22 21.26 -0.30
N LEU A 263 -10.01 21.80 -0.10
CA LEU A 263 -9.00 21.18 0.74
C LEU A 263 -9.05 21.81 2.14
N ALA A 264 -9.11 20.97 3.18
CA ALA A 264 -9.18 21.50 4.54
C ALA A 264 -7.82 22.11 4.97
N PRO A 265 -7.84 23.11 5.88
CA PRO A 265 -6.62 23.68 6.42
C PRO A 265 -5.71 22.61 7.04
N GLY A 266 -4.40 22.76 6.82
CA GLY A 266 -3.37 21.85 7.37
C GLY A 266 -3.11 20.59 6.55
N TRP A 267 -3.88 20.32 5.48
CA TRP A 267 -3.56 19.26 4.53
C TRP A 267 -2.37 19.68 3.66
N LYS A 268 -1.41 18.77 3.48
CA LYS A 268 -0.20 19.05 2.70
C LYS A 268 -0.46 18.74 1.23
N THR A 269 -0.84 19.75 0.45
CA THR A 269 -1.12 19.61 -1.00
C THR A 269 -0.09 18.77 -1.78
N PRO A 270 1.24 18.88 -1.56
CA PRO A 270 2.23 18.04 -2.24
C PRO A 270 2.06 16.53 -2.00
N ASN A 271 1.41 16.16 -0.91
CA ASN A 271 1.19 14.78 -0.49
C ASN A 271 -0.22 14.29 -0.81
N LEU A 272 -1.07 15.13 -1.42
CA LEU A 272 -2.45 14.81 -1.71
C LEU A 272 -2.61 14.15 -3.08
N ARG A 273 -3.47 13.11 -3.14
CA ARG A 273 -3.97 12.54 -4.40
C ARG A 273 -5.50 12.47 -4.36
N ALA A 274 -6.13 12.80 -5.48
CA ALA A 274 -7.51 12.43 -5.74
C ALA A 274 -7.52 11.02 -6.35
N VAL A 275 -8.28 10.10 -5.75
CA VAL A 275 -8.46 8.74 -6.24
C VAL A 275 -9.94 8.54 -6.57
N VAL A 276 -10.24 8.22 -7.83
CA VAL A 276 -11.60 7.93 -8.26
C VAL A 276 -11.80 6.43 -8.35
N LEU A 277 -12.81 5.93 -7.66
CA LEU A 277 -13.23 4.54 -7.64
C LEU A 277 -14.52 4.39 -8.42
N VAL A 278 -14.54 3.45 -9.37
CA VAL A 278 -15.75 3.00 -10.05
C VAL A 278 -16.12 1.66 -9.42
N GLN A 279 -17.18 1.63 -8.61
CA GLN A 279 -17.51 0.49 -7.76
C GLN A 279 -18.97 0.06 -7.88
N GLU A 280 -19.20 -1.24 -7.91
CA GLU A 280 -20.54 -1.84 -7.83
C GLU A 280 -21.21 -1.43 -6.50
N LYS A 281 -22.48 -1.00 -6.54
CA LYS A 281 -23.18 -0.46 -5.36
C LYS A 281 -23.37 -1.49 -4.25
N ALA A 282 -23.70 -2.73 -4.62
CA ALA A 282 -24.02 -3.79 -3.69
C ALA A 282 -22.77 -4.51 -3.16
N SER A 283 -21.95 -5.04 -4.06
CA SER A 283 -20.77 -5.85 -3.71
C SER A 283 -19.56 -5.01 -3.28
N ARG A 284 -19.55 -3.70 -3.63
CA ARG A 284 -18.37 -2.82 -3.53
C ARG A 284 -17.18 -3.28 -4.36
N HIS A 285 -17.34 -4.22 -5.29
CA HIS A 285 -16.30 -4.56 -6.24
C HIS A 285 -15.90 -3.31 -7.04
N ILE A 286 -14.60 -3.02 -7.05
CA ILE A 286 -14.05 -1.89 -7.77
C ILE A 286 -13.68 -2.40 -9.16
N VAL A 287 -14.35 -1.85 -10.16
CA VAL A 287 -14.25 -2.20 -11.58
C VAL A 287 -13.49 -1.15 -12.38
N GLY A 288 -13.05 -0.07 -11.76
CA GLY A 288 -12.18 0.93 -12.38
C GLY A 288 -11.59 1.84 -11.32
N VAL A 289 -10.35 2.26 -11.51
CA VAL A 289 -9.69 3.21 -10.61
C VAL A 289 -8.66 4.03 -11.37
N ALA A 290 -8.53 5.30 -11.00
CA ALA A 290 -7.41 6.14 -11.36
C ALA A 290 -7.08 7.09 -10.20
N ALA A 291 -5.85 7.61 -10.20
CA ALA A 291 -5.40 8.59 -9.22
C ALA A 291 -4.72 9.77 -9.91
N LEU A 292 -4.87 10.96 -9.33
CA LEU A 292 -4.26 12.20 -9.80
C LEU A 292 -3.61 12.93 -8.60
N PRO A 293 -2.28 13.19 -8.62
CA PRO A 293 -1.65 14.08 -7.64
C PRO A 293 -2.27 15.48 -7.70
N LEU A 294 -2.51 16.09 -6.54
CA LEU A 294 -3.07 17.44 -6.45
C LEU A 294 -1.99 18.54 -6.37
N SER A 295 -0.74 18.11 -6.25
CA SER A 295 0.46 18.94 -6.40
C SER A 295 0.45 19.65 -7.75
N PRO A 296 0.83 20.94 -7.83
CA PRO A 296 1.02 21.60 -9.11
C PRO A 296 2.05 20.84 -9.96
N PRO A 297 1.83 20.69 -11.28
CA PRO A 297 2.85 20.15 -12.17
C PRO A 297 4.10 21.05 -12.12
N GLY A 298 5.18 20.55 -11.53
CA GLY A 298 6.46 21.28 -11.40
C GLY A 298 7.21 21.15 -10.07
N GLY A 299 6.65 20.48 -9.06
CA GLY A 299 7.26 20.38 -7.71
C GLY A 299 8.14 19.15 -7.43
N ALA A 300 8.32 18.23 -8.38
CA ALA A 300 9.15 17.04 -8.17
C ALA A 300 10.63 17.36 -8.41
N GLY A 301 11.40 17.48 -7.32
CA GLY A 301 12.86 17.35 -7.34
C GLY A 301 13.66 18.63 -7.12
N ARG A 302 13.64 19.16 -5.90
CA ARG A 302 14.83 19.75 -5.25
C ARG A 302 14.76 19.45 -3.76
N ASN A 303 15.45 18.41 -3.33
CA ASN A 303 16.14 18.26 -2.04
C ASN A 303 16.99 17.00 -2.11
#